data_AF-A0ABC9TNH7-F1
#
_entry.id   AF-A0ABC9TNH7-F1
#
_cell.length_a   1.000
_cell.length_b   1.000
_cell.length_c   1.000
_cell.angle_alpha   90.00
_cell.angle_beta   90.00
_cell.angle_gamma   90.00
#
_symmetry.space_group_name_H-M   'P 1'
#
loop_
_entity.id
_entity.type
_entity.pdbx_description
1 polymer ?
#
loop_
_entity_poly.entity_id
_entity_poly.type
_entity_poly.pdbx_seq_one_letter_code
_entity_poly.pdbx_strand_id
1 'polypeptide(L)'
;MSNENIVLARNTERAPKHPLAAQTVAFSHYNHLSAQLPIEPTSGQLVEGGIRAQATQCLKNIQAVVESINHVMSDIVRMTIFVKDMRDAAAVEEVYAAFFTHYYPAKTVVAVADLPLGASVQMEALVSNGEGTIPNAPQAGDLIKLTNQTVQAPIDALASQTVAFSHYNNLSAQLPIDPQTGRVVAGCVKTQTKQCLKNIKAILTSIDVPFDDIVKVNIYLKDLSKLEAVNQVYAAFFPDSGIARTVNYMPARTVIAVADLPMGAAVQVEAVVSHGDGTPPQAIEDRHGLIIEANNTDHAPKCPFSTQTVAFSHYNHLSAQLPLDPKTNALVAGGIKEQTTQCLENIKAIIESVDHSLADLVKVNIFVKEIEELAAVDDVYQTYFPEGTPARRVIGVTDLPKGAQIQIEAIAGNAEGTPPIG
;
A
#
# COMPACT_ATOMS: atom_id res chain seq x y z
N MET A 1 16.44 -23.20 -14.60
CA MET A 1 17.23 -22.46 -13.59
C MET A 1 17.46 -21.04 -14.10
N SER A 2 16.50 -20.17 -13.87
CA SER A 2 16.74 -18.73 -13.68
C SER A 2 16.03 -18.39 -12.37
N ASN A 3 16.61 -18.87 -11.26
CA ASN A 3 16.09 -18.82 -9.90
C ASN A 3 16.32 -17.44 -9.24
N GLU A 4 16.43 -16.36 -10.01
CA GLU A 4 16.70 -15.04 -9.44
C GLU A 4 15.50 -14.13 -9.66
N ASN A 5 14.79 -13.88 -8.57
CA ASN A 5 13.75 -12.87 -8.45
C ASN A 5 14.45 -11.50 -8.32
N ILE A 6 14.83 -10.92 -9.46
CA ILE A 6 15.66 -9.71 -9.48
C ILE A 6 14.80 -8.48 -9.17
N VAL A 7 14.88 -8.01 -7.93
CA VAL A 7 14.42 -6.67 -7.54
C VAL A 7 15.48 -5.63 -7.90
N LEU A 8 15.09 -4.54 -8.57
CA LEU A 8 16.05 -3.54 -9.05
C LEU A 8 15.86 -2.20 -8.34
N ALA A 9 16.68 -1.96 -7.34
CA ALA A 9 16.75 -0.70 -6.62
C ALA A 9 17.49 0.38 -7.41
N ARG A 10 16.95 1.60 -7.42
CA ARG A 10 17.59 2.75 -8.08
C ARG A 10 17.50 4.00 -7.20
N ASN A 11 18.51 4.84 -7.32
CA ASN A 11 18.61 6.14 -6.65
C ASN A 11 19.16 7.19 -7.63
N THR A 12 18.78 8.44 -7.41
CA THR A 12 19.29 9.63 -8.11
C THR A 12 19.77 10.67 -7.09
N GLU A 13 20.74 11.49 -7.48
CA GLU A 13 21.17 12.66 -6.68
C GLU A 13 20.13 13.79 -6.67
N ARG A 14 19.14 13.74 -7.58
CA ARG A 14 18.11 14.79 -7.72
C ARG A 14 16.96 14.66 -6.73
N ALA A 15 17.00 13.68 -5.84
CA ALA A 15 16.00 13.43 -4.80
C ALA A 15 16.71 13.02 -3.49
N PRO A 16 16.07 13.17 -2.31
CA PRO A 16 16.64 12.80 -1.03
C PRO A 16 16.95 11.31 -0.97
N LYS A 17 18.15 10.95 -0.50
CA LYS A 17 18.57 9.56 -0.30
C LYS A 17 18.49 9.18 1.18
N HIS A 18 18.26 7.91 1.44
CA HIS A 18 18.29 7.34 2.78
C HIS A 18 19.20 6.11 2.78
N PRO A 19 20.09 5.92 3.76
CA PRO A 19 21.01 4.78 3.78
C PRO A 19 20.28 3.43 3.95
N LEU A 20 19.10 3.44 4.56
CA LEU A 20 18.29 2.24 4.82
C LEU A 20 17.12 2.05 3.83
N ALA A 21 17.10 2.77 2.71
CA ALA A 21 16.03 2.63 1.73
C ALA A 21 16.42 3.13 0.33
N ALA A 22 16.00 2.40 -0.69
CA ALA A 22 16.11 2.82 -2.08
C ALA A 22 14.98 3.79 -2.41
N GLN A 23 15.25 4.83 -3.20
CA GLN A 23 14.22 5.77 -3.64
C GLN A 23 13.13 5.08 -4.46
N THR A 24 13.49 4.10 -5.28
CA THR A 24 12.57 3.22 -6.00
C THR A 24 13.12 1.81 -6.10
N VAL A 25 12.23 0.82 -6.05
CA VAL A 25 12.54 -0.58 -6.34
C VAL A 25 11.59 -1.08 -7.43
N ALA A 26 12.17 -1.53 -8.53
CA ALA A 26 11.43 -2.09 -9.65
C ALA A 26 11.31 -3.61 -9.51
N PHE A 27 10.11 -4.12 -9.77
CA PHE A 27 9.84 -5.53 -9.98
C PHE A 27 8.69 -5.70 -10.99
N SER A 28 8.75 -6.74 -11.79
CA SER A 28 7.94 -7.01 -12.97
C SER A 28 7.51 -5.74 -13.70
N HIS A 29 6.27 -5.30 -13.53
CA HIS A 29 5.67 -4.15 -14.21
C HIS A 29 5.59 -2.87 -13.35
N TYR A 30 6.10 -2.84 -12.11
CA TYR A 30 5.96 -1.68 -11.23
C TYR A 30 7.27 -1.21 -10.60
N ASN A 31 7.29 0.08 -10.27
CA ASN A 31 8.29 0.71 -9.42
C ASN A 31 7.61 1.17 -8.13
N HIS A 32 8.01 0.57 -7.02
CA HIS A 32 7.57 0.97 -5.68
C HIS A 32 8.49 2.07 -5.17
N LEU A 33 7.99 3.30 -5.03
CA LEU A 33 8.80 4.40 -4.50
C LEU A 33 8.82 4.39 -2.99
N SER A 34 9.97 4.76 -2.41
CA SER A 34 10.02 5.21 -1.02
C SER A 34 9.19 6.46 -0.84
N ALA A 35 8.56 6.59 0.32
CA ALA A 35 7.76 7.76 0.62
C ALA A 35 8.65 9.01 0.75
N GLN A 36 8.41 10.00 -0.09
CA GLN A 36 9.22 11.21 -0.22
C GLN A 36 8.81 12.27 0.80
N LEU A 37 9.76 12.64 1.64
CA LEU A 37 9.68 13.79 2.54
C LEU A 37 9.98 15.09 1.77
N PRO A 38 9.59 16.26 2.32
CA PRO A 38 9.81 17.56 1.69
C PRO A 38 11.23 18.06 1.95
N ILE A 39 12.21 17.19 1.72
CA ILE A 39 13.63 17.47 1.88
C ILE A 39 14.16 18.05 0.57
N GLU A 40 14.94 19.13 0.65
CA GLU A 40 15.68 19.63 -0.50
C GLU A 40 16.96 18.78 -0.69
N PRO A 41 17.18 18.18 -1.89
CA PRO A 41 18.21 17.16 -2.07
C PRO A 41 19.65 17.64 -1.80
N THR A 42 19.97 18.91 -2.06
CA THR A 42 21.34 19.43 -1.94
C THR A 42 21.73 19.65 -0.47
N SER A 43 20.82 20.21 0.32
CA SER A 43 21.02 20.55 1.73
C SER A 43 20.69 19.40 2.67
N GLY A 44 19.85 18.46 2.24
CA GLY A 44 19.32 17.39 3.10
C GLY A 44 18.38 17.89 4.20
N GLN A 45 17.92 19.14 4.13
CA GLN A 45 17.02 19.75 5.11
C GLN A 45 15.58 19.80 4.60
N LEU A 46 14.62 19.82 5.53
CA LEU A 46 13.22 20.13 5.18
C LEU A 46 13.12 21.53 4.59
N VAL A 47 12.31 21.71 3.56
CA VAL A 47 12.06 23.04 3.00
C VAL A 47 11.23 23.90 3.96
N GLU A 48 11.58 25.18 4.03
CA GLU A 48 10.78 26.21 4.68
C GLU A 48 9.61 26.66 3.79
N GLY A 49 8.69 27.47 4.33
CA GLY A 49 7.56 28.03 3.57
C GLY A 49 6.21 27.31 3.78
N GLY A 50 6.12 26.44 4.79
CA GLY A 50 4.87 25.80 5.22
C GLY A 50 4.36 24.72 4.26
N ILE A 51 3.08 24.36 4.41
CA ILE A 51 2.50 23.17 3.77
C ILE A 51 2.62 23.15 2.25
N ARG A 52 2.41 24.29 1.57
CA ARG A 52 2.46 24.35 0.10
C ARG A 52 3.87 24.15 -0.43
N ALA A 53 4.86 24.74 0.23
CA ALA A 53 6.27 24.56 -0.12
C ALA A 53 6.69 23.11 0.10
N GLN A 54 6.30 22.52 1.23
CA GLN A 54 6.58 21.11 1.52
C GLN A 54 5.90 20.16 0.52
N ALA A 55 4.61 20.35 0.22
CA ALA A 55 3.90 19.55 -0.77
C ALA A 55 4.57 19.63 -2.15
N THR A 56 4.99 20.84 -2.56
CA THR A 56 5.72 21.06 -3.81
C THR A 56 7.03 20.28 -3.81
N GLN A 57 7.78 20.29 -2.70
CA GLN A 57 9.05 19.57 -2.60
C GLN A 57 8.87 18.05 -2.63
N CYS A 58 7.86 17.50 -1.93
CA CYS A 58 7.52 16.08 -2.02
C CYS A 58 7.28 15.66 -3.49
N LEU A 59 6.47 16.43 -4.23
CA LEU A 59 6.14 16.12 -5.62
C LEU A 59 7.33 16.30 -6.57
N LYS A 60 8.18 17.32 -6.35
CA LYS A 60 9.46 17.47 -7.09
C LYS A 60 10.40 16.28 -6.83
N ASN A 61 10.48 15.79 -5.60
CA ASN A 61 11.30 14.64 -5.26
C ASN A 61 10.77 13.37 -5.96
N ILE A 62 9.45 13.15 -5.94
CA ILE A 62 8.81 12.05 -6.68
C ILE A 62 9.12 12.19 -8.18
N GLN A 63 8.90 13.37 -8.76
CA GLN A 63 9.18 13.64 -10.17
C GLN A 63 10.64 13.34 -10.54
N ALA A 64 11.60 13.77 -9.71
CA ALA A 64 13.01 13.51 -9.95
C ALA A 64 13.36 12.02 -9.94
N VAL A 65 12.76 11.23 -9.03
CA VAL A 65 12.91 9.76 -9.00
C VAL A 65 12.29 9.14 -10.25
N VAL A 66 11.06 9.52 -10.60
CA VAL A 66 10.33 9.02 -11.78
C VAL A 66 11.08 9.32 -13.08
N GLU A 67 11.58 10.55 -13.25
CA GLU A 67 12.40 10.92 -14.42
C GLU A 67 13.75 10.17 -14.45
N SER A 68 14.33 9.83 -13.28
CA SER A 68 15.61 9.11 -13.24
C SER A 68 15.53 7.67 -13.75
N ILE A 69 14.31 7.13 -13.84
CA ILE A 69 14.01 5.82 -14.42
C ILE A 69 13.40 5.94 -15.82
N ASN A 70 13.54 7.10 -16.47
CA ASN A 70 12.98 7.43 -17.79
C ASN A 70 11.45 7.40 -17.87
N HIS A 71 10.77 7.73 -16.76
CA HIS A 71 9.32 7.87 -16.70
C HIS A 71 8.87 9.31 -16.50
N VAL A 72 7.56 9.52 -16.60
CA VAL A 72 6.91 10.80 -16.36
C VAL A 72 5.84 10.68 -15.28
N MET A 73 5.42 11.82 -14.69
CA MET A 73 4.41 11.83 -13.61
C MET A 73 3.09 11.14 -13.99
N SER A 74 2.71 11.17 -15.26
CA SER A 74 1.53 10.43 -15.74
C SER A 74 1.69 8.92 -15.69
N ASP A 75 2.87 8.37 -15.39
CA ASP A 75 3.07 6.93 -15.15
C ASP A 75 2.76 6.51 -13.72
N ILE A 76 2.42 7.45 -12.85
CA ILE A 76 1.97 7.10 -11.50
C ILE A 76 0.54 6.56 -11.56
N VAL A 77 0.32 5.36 -11.03
CA VAL A 77 -1.01 4.71 -10.96
C VAL A 77 -1.67 4.84 -9.61
N ARG A 78 -0.88 5.02 -8.54
CA ARG A 78 -1.39 5.24 -7.18
C ARG A 78 -0.53 6.25 -6.42
N MET A 79 -1.19 7.13 -5.68
CA MET A 79 -0.61 8.11 -4.78
C MET A 79 -1.18 7.94 -3.38
N THR A 80 -0.32 7.93 -2.37
CA THR A 80 -0.72 8.03 -0.97
C THR A 80 -0.13 9.30 -0.37
N ILE A 81 -0.99 10.14 0.20
CA ILE A 81 -0.66 11.44 0.78
C ILE A 81 -0.93 11.38 2.29
N PHE A 82 0.12 11.58 3.07
CA PHE A 82 0.05 11.68 4.51
C PHE A 82 0.24 13.14 4.92
N VAL A 83 -0.69 13.68 5.70
CA VAL A 83 -0.57 15.01 6.30
C VAL A 83 -0.51 14.90 7.81
N LYS A 84 0.14 15.83 8.50
CA LYS A 84 0.09 15.89 9.97
C LYS A 84 -1.23 16.48 10.48
N ASP A 85 -1.86 17.34 9.67
CA ASP A 85 -3.13 17.99 9.97
C ASP A 85 -4.09 17.87 8.78
N MET A 86 -5.31 17.38 8.98
CA MET A 86 -6.27 17.24 7.90
C MET A 86 -6.76 18.58 7.33
N ARG A 87 -6.62 19.69 8.08
CA ARG A 87 -6.93 21.05 7.59
C ARG A 87 -6.02 21.47 6.44
N ASP A 88 -4.84 20.89 6.34
CA ASP A 88 -3.85 21.17 5.31
C ASP A 88 -4.12 20.41 4.00
N ALA A 89 -4.98 19.39 4.01
CA ALA A 89 -5.21 18.51 2.86
C ALA A 89 -5.61 19.29 1.60
N ALA A 90 -6.51 20.27 1.70
CA ALA A 90 -6.95 21.06 0.55
C ALA A 90 -5.81 21.89 -0.07
N ALA A 91 -4.90 22.43 0.74
CA ALA A 91 -3.74 23.18 0.26
C ALA A 91 -2.71 22.25 -0.42
N VAL A 92 -2.55 21.03 0.09
CA VAL A 92 -1.73 19.99 -0.53
C VAL A 92 -2.32 19.55 -1.88
N GLU A 93 -3.64 19.34 -1.94
CA GLU A 93 -4.36 18.92 -3.13
C GLU A 93 -4.31 19.95 -4.26
N GLU A 94 -4.35 21.24 -3.94
CA GLU A 94 -4.15 22.31 -4.92
C GLU A 94 -2.75 22.25 -5.57
N VAL A 95 -1.71 21.97 -4.78
CA VAL A 95 -0.36 21.79 -5.32
C VAL A 95 -0.27 20.50 -6.14
N TYR A 96 -0.82 19.41 -5.63
CA TYR A 96 -0.91 18.11 -6.31
C TYR A 96 -1.53 18.24 -7.70
N ALA A 97 -2.63 18.99 -7.83
CA ALA A 97 -3.31 19.20 -9.11
C ALA A 97 -2.40 19.77 -10.21
N ALA A 98 -1.41 20.59 -9.84
CA ALA A 98 -0.48 21.19 -10.80
C ALA A 98 0.54 20.19 -11.39
N PHE A 99 0.74 19.02 -10.77
CA PHE A 99 1.70 18.00 -11.22
C PHE A 99 1.09 16.93 -12.13
N PHE A 100 -0.24 16.86 -12.24
CA PHE A 100 -0.97 15.86 -13.01
C PHE A 100 -1.83 16.52 -14.08
N THR A 101 -1.35 16.52 -15.32
CA THR A 101 -2.01 17.23 -16.44
C THR A 101 -2.78 16.32 -17.41
N HIS A 102 -2.56 15.00 -17.35
CA HIS A 102 -3.18 14.03 -18.27
C HIS A 102 -4.35 13.29 -17.61
N TYR A 103 -4.10 12.65 -16.47
CA TYR A 103 -5.12 12.04 -15.62
C TYR A 103 -4.61 12.02 -14.17
N TYR A 104 -5.51 11.75 -13.22
CA TYR A 104 -5.16 11.60 -11.82
C TYR A 104 -5.04 10.12 -11.40
N PRO A 105 -3.95 9.69 -10.73
CA PRO A 105 -3.85 8.35 -10.17
C PRO A 105 -4.97 8.02 -9.18
N ALA A 106 -5.04 6.74 -8.80
CA ALA A 106 -5.76 6.35 -7.59
C ALA A 106 -5.11 7.07 -6.39
N LYS A 107 -5.92 7.58 -5.45
CA LYS A 107 -5.46 8.47 -4.40
C LYS A 107 -5.97 8.03 -3.03
N THR A 108 -5.08 8.13 -2.05
CA THR A 108 -5.38 7.98 -0.63
C THR A 108 -4.86 9.20 0.12
N VAL A 109 -5.69 9.84 0.94
CA VAL A 109 -5.31 11.01 1.76
C VAL A 109 -5.73 10.76 3.20
N VAL A 110 -4.77 10.79 4.13
CA VAL A 110 -5.03 10.56 5.56
C VAL A 110 -4.18 11.48 6.43
N ALA A 111 -4.69 11.86 7.61
CA ALA A 111 -3.89 12.56 8.62
C ALA A 111 -3.28 11.56 9.61
N VAL A 112 -1.97 11.60 9.78
CA VAL A 112 -1.23 10.71 10.68
C VAL A 112 -0.80 11.45 11.94
N ALA A 113 -0.39 10.71 12.98
CA ALA A 113 0.02 11.32 14.25
C ALA A 113 1.33 12.10 14.08
N ASP A 114 2.29 11.53 13.34
CA ASP A 114 3.52 12.21 13.02
C ASP A 114 4.16 11.71 11.72
N LEU A 115 5.13 12.49 11.23
CA LEU A 115 5.96 12.18 10.08
C LEU A 115 7.44 12.37 10.45
N PRO A 116 8.35 11.61 9.82
CA PRO A 116 9.78 11.77 10.09
C PRO A 116 10.24 13.23 9.94
N LEU A 117 11.20 13.62 10.78
CA LEU A 117 11.78 14.98 10.84
C LEU A 117 10.76 16.08 11.22
N GLY A 118 9.56 15.73 11.66
CA GLY A 118 8.50 16.70 11.94
C GLY A 118 7.90 17.34 10.69
N ALA A 119 8.01 16.69 9.53
CA ALA A 119 7.40 17.14 8.29
C ALA A 119 5.88 17.30 8.42
N SER A 120 5.28 18.24 7.67
CA SER A 120 3.83 18.45 7.66
C SER A 120 3.12 17.58 6.61
N VAL A 121 3.86 17.10 5.60
CA VAL A 121 3.36 16.22 4.54
C VAL A 121 4.43 15.23 4.09
N GLN A 122 4.02 14.03 3.70
CA GLN A 122 4.83 13.01 3.05
C GLN A 122 3.99 12.35 1.95
N MET A 123 4.61 11.98 0.83
CA MET A 123 3.88 11.36 -0.29
C MET A 123 4.59 10.11 -0.80
N GLU A 124 3.81 9.12 -1.21
CA GLU A 124 4.29 7.86 -1.80
C GLU A 124 3.60 7.64 -3.14
N ALA A 125 4.35 7.10 -4.11
CA ALA A 125 3.84 6.77 -5.43
C ALA A 125 4.09 5.30 -5.80
N LEU A 126 3.19 4.74 -6.61
CA LEU A 126 3.39 3.51 -7.37
C LEU A 126 3.38 3.85 -8.86
N VAL A 127 4.44 3.46 -9.57
CA VAL A 127 4.62 3.80 -10.99
C VAL A 127 4.42 2.57 -11.86
N SER A 128 3.72 2.76 -12.98
CA SER A 128 3.39 1.78 -14.01
C SER A 128 4.54 1.52 -14.98
N ASN A 129 5.70 1.19 -14.42
CA ASN A 129 6.76 0.57 -15.18
C ASN A 129 7.61 -0.24 -14.22
N GLY A 130 8.03 -1.42 -14.61
CA GLY A 130 8.99 -2.20 -13.86
C GLY A 130 10.05 -2.72 -14.82
N GLU A 131 11.28 -2.78 -14.33
CA GLU A 131 12.44 -3.26 -15.08
C GLU A 131 13.16 -4.29 -14.19
N GLY A 132 12.50 -5.40 -13.90
CA GLY A 132 13.10 -6.59 -13.28
C GLY A 132 12.04 -7.67 -13.24
N THR A 133 11.96 -8.69 -14.07
CA THR A 133 12.94 -9.68 -14.57
C THR A 133 12.52 -10.02 -16.01
N ILE A 134 13.31 -9.97 -17.07
CA ILE A 134 14.68 -10.44 -17.38
C ILE A 134 15.39 -9.29 -18.12
N PRO A 135 16.69 -9.01 -17.93
CA PRO A 135 17.40 -8.08 -18.81
C PRO A 135 17.20 -8.50 -20.27
N ASN A 136 16.57 -7.63 -21.08
CA ASN A 136 16.23 -7.86 -22.49
C ASN A 136 15.04 -8.79 -22.79
N ALA A 137 14.16 -9.10 -21.82
CA ALA A 137 12.85 -9.67 -22.18
C ALA A 137 12.01 -8.61 -22.92
N PRO A 138 11.32 -8.96 -24.02
CA PRO A 138 10.41 -8.04 -24.68
C PRO A 138 9.34 -7.59 -23.69
N GLN A 139 9.25 -6.29 -23.46
CA GLN A 139 8.12 -5.70 -22.74
C GLN A 139 6.82 -6.07 -23.48
N ALA A 140 5.78 -6.42 -22.75
CA ALA A 140 4.47 -6.74 -23.29
C ALA A 140 3.82 -5.48 -23.91
N GLY A 141 4.17 -5.15 -25.15
CA GLY A 141 3.51 -4.12 -25.98
C GLY A 141 3.40 -2.73 -25.34
N ASP A 142 2.49 -1.90 -25.87
CA ASP A 142 2.12 -0.63 -25.26
C ASP A 142 1.42 -0.92 -23.93
N LEU A 143 2.06 -0.61 -22.80
CA LEU A 143 1.51 -0.82 -21.47
C LEU A 143 0.41 0.22 -21.18
N ILE A 144 -0.83 -0.10 -21.54
CA ILE A 144 -1.99 0.79 -21.40
C ILE A 144 -2.48 0.84 -19.95
N LYS A 145 -2.71 2.06 -19.44
CA LYS A 145 -3.42 2.31 -18.19
C LYS A 145 -4.89 2.58 -18.49
N LEU A 146 -5.79 1.92 -17.76
CA LEU A 146 -7.21 2.16 -17.86
C LEU A 146 -7.71 2.79 -16.55
N THR A 147 -8.28 3.98 -16.65
CA THR A 147 -9.03 4.58 -15.55
C THR A 147 -10.51 4.29 -15.73
N ASN A 148 -11.21 4.00 -14.64
CA ASN A 148 -12.65 3.81 -14.66
C ASN A 148 -13.30 4.53 -13.49
N GLN A 149 -14.54 4.99 -13.72
CA GLN A 149 -15.36 5.65 -12.73
C GLN A 149 -16.84 5.26 -12.90
N THR A 150 -17.53 5.14 -11.78
CA THR A 150 -18.97 4.91 -11.71
C THR A 150 -19.63 5.94 -10.81
N VAL A 151 -20.80 6.41 -11.22
CA VAL A 151 -21.66 7.30 -10.41
C VAL A 151 -22.27 6.57 -9.20
N GLN A 152 -22.15 5.24 -9.13
CA GLN A 152 -22.62 4.44 -8.00
C GLN A 152 -21.61 4.40 -6.83
N ALA A 153 -20.50 5.13 -6.95
CA ALA A 153 -19.53 5.33 -5.88
C ALA A 153 -19.06 6.80 -5.88
N PRO A 154 -18.47 7.29 -4.77
CA PRO A 154 -18.01 8.67 -4.66
C PRO A 154 -17.00 9.05 -5.74
N ILE A 155 -17.21 10.19 -6.40
CA ILE A 155 -16.30 10.74 -7.41
C ILE A 155 -15.46 11.84 -6.77
N ASP A 156 -14.15 11.82 -7.04
CA ASP A 156 -13.20 12.85 -6.66
C ASP A 156 -12.65 13.51 -7.94
N ALA A 157 -12.66 14.84 -7.99
CA ALA A 157 -12.16 15.58 -9.15
C ALA A 157 -10.63 15.47 -9.32
N LEU A 158 -9.91 15.09 -8.26
CA LEU A 158 -8.46 14.98 -8.19
C LEU A 158 -7.99 13.52 -8.00
N ALA A 159 -8.81 12.54 -8.36
CA ALA A 159 -8.43 11.13 -8.34
C ALA A 159 -9.29 10.29 -9.29
N SER A 160 -8.70 9.25 -9.88
CA SER A 160 -9.49 8.19 -10.53
C SER A 160 -10.01 7.21 -9.48
N GLN A 161 -11.26 6.74 -9.58
CA GLN A 161 -11.76 5.71 -8.68
C GLN A 161 -10.92 4.43 -8.78
N THR A 162 -10.54 4.05 -10.00
CA THR A 162 -9.63 2.93 -10.25
C THR A 162 -8.59 3.29 -11.31
N VAL A 163 -7.40 2.70 -11.19
CA VAL A 163 -6.38 2.70 -12.23
C VAL A 163 -5.88 1.27 -12.41
N ALA A 164 -6.29 0.66 -13.52
CA ALA A 164 -5.84 -0.67 -13.93
C ALA A 164 -4.60 -0.54 -14.82
N PHE A 165 -3.62 -1.38 -14.55
CA PHE A 165 -2.39 -1.49 -15.31
C PHE A 165 -1.84 -2.91 -15.13
N SER A 166 -1.37 -3.55 -16.21
CA SER A 166 -0.83 -4.92 -16.13
C SER A 166 -1.80 -5.83 -15.32
N HIS A 167 -1.31 -6.50 -14.28
CA HIS A 167 -2.08 -7.46 -13.47
C HIS A 167 -2.76 -6.84 -12.24
N TYR A 168 -2.83 -5.53 -12.08
CA TYR A 168 -3.48 -4.95 -10.90
C TYR A 168 -4.40 -3.79 -11.23
N ASN A 169 -5.48 -3.69 -10.46
CA ASN A 169 -6.32 -2.52 -10.40
C ASN A 169 -6.23 -1.87 -9.01
N ASN A 170 -5.70 -0.65 -8.98
CA ASN A 170 -5.52 0.13 -7.77
C ASN A 170 -6.75 1.01 -7.56
N LEU A 171 -7.44 0.85 -6.43
CA LEU A 171 -8.60 1.68 -6.09
C LEU A 171 -8.18 2.86 -5.22
N SER A 172 -8.74 4.04 -5.51
CA SER A 172 -8.71 5.15 -4.57
C SER A 172 -9.38 4.75 -3.26
N ALA A 173 -8.83 5.21 -2.14
CA ALA A 173 -9.37 4.86 -0.83
C ALA A 173 -10.80 5.41 -0.66
N GLN A 174 -11.75 4.50 -0.44
CA GLN A 174 -13.16 4.80 -0.38
C GLN A 174 -13.57 5.30 1.01
N LEU A 175 -14.04 6.54 1.05
CA LEU A 175 -14.69 7.14 2.21
C LEU A 175 -16.13 6.61 2.34
N PRO A 176 -16.74 6.73 3.53
CA PRO A 176 -18.10 6.29 3.81
C PRO A 176 -19.14 7.29 3.27
N ILE A 177 -18.92 7.77 2.05
CA ILE A 177 -19.80 8.73 1.38
C ILE A 177 -20.93 7.98 0.70
N ASP A 178 -22.16 8.48 0.86
CA ASP A 178 -23.28 8.07 0.03
C ASP A 178 -23.16 8.77 -1.34
N PRO A 179 -22.98 8.02 -2.44
CA PRO A 179 -22.79 8.59 -3.78
C PRO A 179 -23.98 9.44 -4.26
N GLN A 180 -25.19 9.22 -3.74
CA GLN A 180 -26.37 10.00 -4.13
C GLN A 180 -26.37 11.40 -3.50
N THR A 181 -25.86 11.50 -2.27
CA THR A 181 -25.90 12.76 -1.51
C THR A 181 -24.55 13.49 -1.48
N GLY A 182 -23.46 12.80 -1.81
CA GLY A 182 -22.10 13.33 -1.70
C GLY A 182 -21.65 13.58 -0.25
N ARG A 183 -22.35 13.02 0.74
CA ARG A 183 -22.07 13.22 2.17
C ARG A 183 -21.64 11.93 2.84
N VAL A 184 -20.79 12.03 3.86
CA VAL A 184 -20.50 10.92 4.78
C VAL A 184 -21.81 10.45 5.41
N VAL A 185 -22.05 9.13 5.39
CA VAL A 185 -23.25 8.55 5.99
C VAL A 185 -23.27 8.79 7.51
N ALA A 186 -24.43 9.21 8.02
CA ALA A 186 -24.64 9.36 9.44
C ALA A 186 -24.64 7.99 10.14
N GLY A 187 -24.07 7.93 11.34
CA GLY A 187 -24.09 6.72 12.17
C GLY A 187 -22.73 6.37 12.74
N CYS A 188 -22.68 5.19 13.37
CA CYS A 188 -21.45 4.68 13.97
C CYS A 188 -20.47 4.14 12.90
N VAL A 189 -19.27 3.79 13.35
CA VAL A 189 -18.22 3.17 12.53
C VAL A 189 -18.72 1.97 11.72
N LYS A 190 -19.65 1.14 12.23
CA LYS A 190 -20.21 0.01 11.46
C LYS A 190 -20.93 0.47 10.19
N THR A 191 -21.76 1.51 10.32
CA THR A 191 -22.49 2.10 9.19
C THR A 191 -21.51 2.65 8.16
N GLN A 192 -20.47 3.34 8.64
CA GLN A 192 -19.45 3.92 7.77
C GLN A 192 -18.59 2.84 7.08
N THR A 193 -18.08 1.84 7.81
CA THR A 193 -17.34 0.71 7.23
C THR A 193 -18.17 0.01 6.15
N LYS A 194 -19.47 -0.23 6.41
CA LYS A 194 -20.37 -0.84 5.44
C LYS A 194 -20.50 0.02 4.18
N GLN A 195 -20.53 1.34 4.32
CA GLN A 195 -20.59 2.25 3.17
C GLN A 195 -19.29 2.25 2.37
N CYS A 196 -18.11 2.26 3.01
CA CYS A 196 -16.82 2.12 2.31
C CYS A 196 -16.80 0.84 1.46
N LEU A 197 -17.15 -0.31 2.04
CA LEU A 197 -17.15 -1.61 1.34
C LEU A 197 -18.22 -1.68 0.24
N LYS A 198 -19.39 -1.04 0.43
CA LYS A 198 -20.38 -0.88 -0.65
C LYS A 198 -19.86 -0.06 -1.82
N ASN A 199 -19.15 1.04 -1.54
CA ASN A 199 -18.56 1.88 -2.59
C ASN A 199 -17.51 1.08 -3.37
N ILE A 200 -16.64 0.32 -2.69
CA ILE A 200 -15.70 -0.61 -3.34
C ILE A 200 -16.47 -1.63 -4.19
N LYS A 201 -17.50 -2.28 -3.65
CA LYS A 201 -18.30 -3.26 -4.40
C LYS A 201 -18.95 -2.66 -5.65
N ALA A 202 -19.47 -1.44 -5.58
CA ALA A 202 -20.05 -0.74 -6.71
C ALA A 202 -19.00 -0.43 -7.80
N ILE A 203 -17.80 -0.01 -7.39
CA ILE A 203 -16.66 0.20 -8.29
C ILE A 203 -16.29 -1.12 -8.98
N LEU A 204 -16.07 -2.19 -8.23
CA LEU A 204 -15.69 -3.50 -8.79
C LEU A 204 -16.77 -4.06 -9.74
N THR A 205 -18.05 -3.90 -9.38
CA THR A 205 -19.17 -4.27 -10.26
C THR A 205 -19.14 -3.49 -11.59
N SER A 206 -18.75 -2.21 -11.57
CA SER A 206 -18.71 -1.38 -12.78
C SER A 206 -17.59 -1.76 -13.76
N ILE A 207 -16.58 -2.49 -13.28
CA ILE A 207 -15.44 -2.97 -14.07
C ILE A 207 -15.48 -4.48 -14.30
N ASP A 208 -16.58 -5.14 -13.92
CA ASP A 208 -16.79 -6.58 -14.03
C ASP A 208 -15.71 -7.40 -13.30
N VAL A 209 -15.36 -6.97 -12.08
CA VAL A 209 -14.40 -7.67 -11.21
C VAL A 209 -15.10 -8.19 -9.95
N PRO A 210 -14.93 -9.48 -9.60
CA PRO A 210 -15.46 -10.03 -8.35
C PRO A 210 -14.91 -9.35 -7.10
N PHE A 211 -15.69 -9.34 -6.02
CA PHE A 211 -15.23 -8.77 -4.75
C PHE A 211 -14.11 -9.61 -4.09
N ASP A 212 -14.09 -10.92 -4.36
CA ASP A 212 -13.07 -11.83 -3.83
C ASP A 212 -11.70 -11.69 -4.53
N ASP A 213 -11.62 -10.93 -5.62
CA ASP A 213 -10.37 -10.64 -6.35
C ASP A 213 -9.54 -9.55 -5.66
N ILE A 214 -10.03 -9.00 -4.54
CA ILE A 214 -9.27 -8.08 -3.69
C ILE A 214 -8.14 -8.84 -3.02
N VAL A 215 -6.91 -8.61 -3.46
CA VAL A 215 -5.70 -9.24 -2.91
C VAL A 215 -5.15 -8.53 -1.67
N LYS A 216 -5.42 -7.22 -1.54
CA LYS A 216 -4.95 -6.41 -0.40
C LYS A 216 -5.97 -5.34 0.01
N VAL A 217 -6.12 -5.13 1.32
CA VAL A 217 -6.94 -4.08 1.92
C VAL A 217 -6.15 -3.30 2.97
N ASN A 218 -6.18 -1.97 2.88
CA ASN A 218 -5.77 -1.10 3.98
C ASN A 218 -7.01 -0.45 4.60
N ILE A 219 -7.14 -0.55 5.93
CA ILE A 219 -8.21 0.07 6.70
C ILE A 219 -7.62 1.18 7.56
N TYR A 220 -7.98 2.42 7.25
CA TYR A 220 -7.62 3.57 8.07
C TYR A 220 -8.76 3.85 9.05
N LEU A 221 -8.45 3.95 10.35
CA LEU A 221 -9.44 4.02 11.42
C LEU A 221 -9.05 5.11 12.43
N LYS A 222 -9.95 6.05 12.73
CA LYS A 222 -9.65 7.13 13.70
C LYS A 222 -9.60 6.66 15.15
N ASP A 223 -10.39 5.64 15.50
CA ASP A 223 -10.51 5.13 16.86
C ASP A 223 -10.34 3.61 16.85
N LEU A 224 -9.14 3.16 17.24
CA LEU A 224 -8.77 1.75 17.23
C LEU A 224 -9.61 0.90 18.21
N SER A 225 -10.22 1.51 19.24
CA SER A 225 -11.16 0.82 20.14
C SER A 225 -12.39 0.28 19.40
N LYS A 226 -12.65 0.79 18.19
CA LYS A 226 -13.75 0.37 17.32
C LYS A 226 -13.38 -0.74 16.34
N LEU A 227 -12.15 -1.25 16.36
CA LEU A 227 -11.69 -2.26 15.41
C LEU A 227 -12.59 -3.50 15.37
N GLU A 228 -13.10 -3.94 16.53
CA GLU A 228 -14.01 -5.09 16.58
C GLU A 228 -15.32 -4.84 15.81
N ALA A 229 -15.84 -3.60 15.88
CA ALA A 229 -17.02 -3.22 15.12
C ALA A 229 -16.75 -3.19 13.60
N VAL A 230 -15.55 -2.78 13.20
CA VAL A 230 -15.08 -2.84 11.79
C VAL A 230 -14.96 -4.29 11.34
N ASN A 231 -14.33 -5.15 12.14
CA ASN A 231 -14.15 -6.58 11.84
C ASN A 231 -15.48 -7.30 11.61
N GLN A 232 -16.49 -7.02 12.44
CA GLN A 232 -17.84 -7.60 12.28
C GLN A 232 -18.49 -7.24 10.94
N VAL A 233 -18.27 -6.02 10.45
CA VAL A 233 -18.76 -5.61 9.13
C VAL A 233 -17.91 -6.23 8.03
N TYR A 234 -16.59 -6.21 8.16
CA TYR A 234 -15.65 -6.76 7.20
C TYR A 234 -15.91 -8.25 6.92
N ALA A 235 -16.13 -9.05 7.97
CA ALA A 235 -16.46 -10.48 7.87
C ALA A 235 -17.81 -10.77 7.21
N ALA A 236 -18.67 -9.76 7.01
CA ALA A 236 -19.91 -9.92 6.23
C ALA A 236 -19.69 -9.73 4.72
N PHE A 237 -18.53 -9.20 4.31
CA PHE A 237 -18.16 -8.97 2.91
C PHE A 237 -17.13 -9.98 2.41
N PHE A 238 -16.30 -10.53 3.29
CA PHE A 238 -15.32 -11.56 2.95
C PHE A 238 -15.58 -12.85 3.73
N PRO A 239 -15.48 -14.03 3.09
CA PRO A 239 -15.43 -14.22 1.64
C PRO A 239 -16.84 -14.04 1.01
N ASP A 240 -16.94 -13.46 -0.20
CA ASP A 240 -18.22 -13.12 -0.87
C ASP A 240 -18.81 -14.32 -1.63
N SER A 241 -17.97 -15.13 -2.30
CA SER A 241 -18.36 -16.30 -3.10
C SER A 241 -18.32 -17.60 -2.30
N GLY A 242 -19.04 -18.62 -2.78
CA GLY A 242 -19.00 -19.96 -2.19
C GLY A 242 -17.61 -20.62 -2.27
N ILE A 243 -16.86 -20.35 -3.34
CA ILE A 243 -15.51 -20.88 -3.55
C ILE A 243 -14.56 -20.29 -2.51
N ALA A 244 -14.52 -18.96 -2.39
CA ALA A 244 -13.69 -18.27 -1.42
C ALA A 244 -14.04 -18.65 0.03
N ARG A 245 -15.33 -18.91 0.33
CA ARG A 245 -15.77 -19.47 1.63
C ARG A 245 -15.24 -20.87 1.89
N THR A 246 -15.17 -21.72 0.86
CA THR A 246 -14.71 -23.11 0.99
C THR A 246 -13.23 -23.17 1.36
N VAL A 247 -12.42 -22.23 0.85
CA VAL A 247 -10.99 -22.12 1.15
C VAL A 247 -10.68 -21.08 2.25
N ASN A 248 -11.72 -20.48 2.85
CA ASN A 248 -11.62 -19.42 3.87
C ASN A 248 -10.67 -18.28 3.47
N TYR A 249 -10.73 -17.86 2.20
CA TYR A 249 -9.86 -16.83 1.65
C TYR A 249 -10.13 -15.46 2.27
N MET A 250 -9.06 -14.75 2.64
CA MET A 250 -9.10 -13.35 3.05
C MET A 250 -7.99 -12.56 2.35
N PRO A 251 -8.21 -11.29 1.99
CA PRO A 251 -7.14 -10.42 1.49
C PRO A 251 -6.01 -10.29 2.50
N ALA A 252 -4.81 -9.94 2.02
CA ALA A 252 -3.79 -9.37 2.88
C ALA A 252 -4.32 -8.06 3.46
N ARG A 253 -4.10 -7.79 4.75
CA ARG A 253 -4.75 -6.67 5.44
C ARG A 253 -3.82 -5.92 6.35
N THR A 254 -3.99 -4.60 6.34
CA THR A 254 -3.34 -3.69 7.30
C THR A 254 -4.36 -2.75 7.91
N VAL A 255 -4.34 -2.63 9.24
CA VAL A 255 -5.17 -1.67 9.98
C VAL A 255 -4.27 -0.55 10.50
N ILE A 256 -4.64 0.69 10.19
CA ILE A 256 -3.81 1.88 10.42
C ILE A 256 -4.62 2.86 11.24
N ALA A 257 -4.21 3.08 12.50
CA ALA A 257 -4.83 4.09 13.33
C ALA A 257 -4.33 5.48 12.92
N VAL A 258 -5.24 6.35 12.53
CA VAL A 258 -4.94 7.67 11.95
C VAL A 258 -5.49 8.78 12.82
N ALA A 259 -4.87 9.95 12.79
CA ALA A 259 -5.30 11.11 13.56
C ALA A 259 -6.64 11.65 13.03
N ASP A 260 -6.78 11.71 11.70
CA ASP A 260 -8.02 12.14 11.08
C ASP A 260 -8.15 11.62 9.64
N LEU A 261 -9.37 11.70 9.11
CA LEU A 261 -9.71 11.32 7.75
C LEU A 261 -10.49 12.45 7.07
N PRO A 262 -10.47 12.53 5.73
CA PRO A 262 -11.25 13.54 5.02
C PRO A 262 -12.73 13.52 5.41
N MET A 263 -13.33 14.70 5.44
CA MET A 263 -14.73 14.92 5.85
C MET A 263 -15.05 14.47 7.29
N GLY A 264 -14.04 14.24 8.13
CA GLY A 264 -14.21 13.77 9.50
C GLY A 264 -14.74 12.33 9.60
N ALA A 265 -14.61 11.54 8.53
CA ALA A 265 -15.01 10.13 8.50
C ALA A 265 -14.33 9.33 9.61
N ALA A 266 -15.00 8.34 10.19
CA ALA A 266 -14.43 7.47 11.23
C ALA A 266 -13.51 6.39 10.65
N VAL A 267 -13.74 6.00 9.39
CA VAL A 267 -13.03 4.90 8.71
C VAL A 267 -12.94 5.20 7.21
N GLN A 268 -11.86 4.74 6.57
CA GLN A 268 -11.66 4.75 5.13
C GLN A 268 -11.02 3.41 4.71
N VAL A 269 -11.34 2.91 3.52
CA VAL A 269 -10.82 1.60 3.04
C VAL A 269 -10.19 1.75 1.67
N GLU A 270 -8.92 1.37 1.54
CA GLU A 270 -8.19 1.24 0.28
C GLU A 270 -8.11 -0.24 -0.13
N ALA A 271 -8.19 -0.52 -1.43
CA ALA A 271 -8.09 -1.89 -1.94
C ALA A 271 -7.17 -1.96 -3.17
N VAL A 272 -6.43 -3.06 -3.27
CA VAL A 272 -5.72 -3.49 -4.48
C VAL A 272 -6.32 -4.80 -4.92
N VAL A 273 -6.59 -4.91 -6.21
CA VAL A 273 -7.39 -5.98 -6.80
C VAL A 273 -6.57 -6.62 -7.90
N SER A 274 -6.63 -7.94 -8.00
CA SER A 274 -6.10 -8.64 -9.16
C SER A 274 -6.81 -8.15 -10.43
N HIS A 275 -6.02 -7.91 -11.47
CA HIS A 275 -6.50 -7.66 -12.82
C HIS A 275 -5.88 -8.75 -13.70
N GLY A 276 -6.61 -9.24 -14.70
CA GLY A 276 -6.24 -10.45 -15.44
C GLY A 276 -4.89 -10.43 -16.14
N ASP A 277 -4.57 -11.52 -16.82
CA ASP A 277 -3.35 -11.63 -17.64
C ASP A 277 -3.58 -10.99 -19.02
N GLY A 278 -3.48 -9.66 -19.10
CA GLY A 278 -3.59 -8.96 -20.38
C GLY A 278 -3.53 -7.43 -20.26
N THR A 279 -3.04 -6.77 -21.31
CA THR A 279 -3.05 -5.30 -21.40
C THR A 279 -4.50 -4.80 -21.47
N PRO A 280 -4.91 -3.83 -20.63
CA PRO A 280 -6.26 -3.25 -20.71
C PRO A 280 -6.59 -2.65 -22.09
N PRO A 281 -7.83 -2.79 -22.61
CA PRO A 281 -8.95 -3.55 -22.05
C PRO A 281 -8.78 -5.07 -22.28
N GLN A 282 -8.88 -5.85 -21.21
CA GLN A 282 -8.75 -7.31 -21.26
C GLN A 282 -9.93 -7.98 -21.95
N ALA A 283 -9.70 -9.11 -22.61
CA ALA A 283 -10.78 -9.98 -23.05
C ALA A 283 -11.54 -10.55 -21.83
N ILE A 284 -12.78 -11.02 -22.01
CA ILE A 284 -13.62 -11.47 -20.88
C ILE A 284 -13.01 -12.71 -20.23
N GLU A 285 -12.43 -13.59 -21.05
CA GLU A 285 -11.71 -14.79 -20.65
C GLU A 285 -10.51 -14.51 -19.76
N ASP A 286 -9.75 -13.44 -20.02
CA ASP A 286 -8.55 -13.09 -19.25
C ASP A 286 -8.89 -12.51 -17.87
N ARG A 287 -10.13 -12.03 -17.67
CA ARG A 287 -10.60 -11.43 -16.40
C ARG A 287 -11.07 -12.46 -15.37
N HIS A 288 -11.24 -13.71 -15.76
CA HIS A 288 -11.85 -14.75 -14.93
C HIS A 288 -10.91 -15.94 -14.73
N GLY A 289 -11.09 -16.67 -13.63
CA GLY A 289 -10.26 -17.85 -13.33
C GLY A 289 -8.85 -17.52 -12.85
N LEU A 290 -8.66 -16.30 -12.35
CA LEU A 290 -7.41 -15.83 -11.75
C LEU A 290 -7.02 -16.72 -10.57
N ILE A 291 -5.76 -17.14 -10.54
CA ILE A 291 -5.21 -17.93 -9.43
C ILE A 291 -4.63 -16.94 -8.41
N ILE A 292 -5.37 -16.76 -7.33
CA ILE A 292 -4.90 -16.05 -6.13
C ILE A 292 -4.45 -17.11 -5.13
N GLU A 293 -3.17 -17.07 -4.76
CA GLU A 293 -2.58 -18.02 -3.82
C GLU A 293 -2.44 -17.38 -2.44
N ALA A 294 -3.27 -17.82 -1.51
CA ALA A 294 -3.24 -17.38 -0.13
C ALA A 294 -2.52 -18.41 0.74
N ASN A 295 -1.55 -17.98 1.55
CA ASN A 295 -0.85 -18.87 2.46
C ASN A 295 -0.77 -18.33 3.90
N ASN A 296 -0.88 -19.24 4.87
CA ASN A 296 -0.66 -18.98 6.28
C ASN A 296 0.27 -20.05 6.87
N THR A 297 1.42 -19.63 7.40
CA THR A 297 2.35 -20.46 8.16
C THR A 297 2.01 -20.46 9.65
N ASP A 298 2.32 -21.55 10.36
CA ASP A 298 2.25 -21.63 11.82
C ASP A 298 3.42 -20.92 12.52
N HIS A 299 4.42 -20.45 11.76
CA HIS A 299 5.59 -19.74 12.28
C HIS A 299 5.43 -18.21 12.35
N ALA A 300 4.24 -17.70 12.04
CA ALA A 300 3.90 -16.27 12.19
C ALA A 300 2.49 -16.11 12.77
N PRO A 301 2.15 -14.94 13.36
CA PRO A 301 0.82 -14.71 13.93
C PRO A 301 -0.30 -14.78 12.89
N LYS A 302 -1.38 -15.49 13.22
CA LYS A 302 -2.57 -15.62 12.36
C LYS A 302 -3.68 -14.68 12.80
N CYS A 303 -4.45 -14.17 11.84
CA CYS A 303 -5.62 -13.33 12.07
C CYS A 303 -6.84 -13.92 11.35
N PRO A 304 -8.02 -14.02 11.99
CA PRO A 304 -9.21 -14.55 11.31
C PRO A 304 -9.77 -13.63 10.22
N PHE A 305 -9.24 -12.41 10.08
CA PHE A 305 -9.75 -11.40 9.15
C PHE A 305 -8.74 -11.02 8.06
N SER A 306 -7.65 -11.80 7.91
CA SER A 306 -6.64 -11.58 6.88
C SER A 306 -5.77 -12.81 6.67
N THR A 307 -5.29 -13.00 5.44
CA THR A 307 -4.26 -14.00 5.14
C THR A 307 -2.87 -13.36 5.32
N GLN A 308 -1.91 -14.10 5.87
CA GLN A 308 -0.54 -13.62 6.09
C GLN A 308 0.13 -13.15 4.79
N THR A 309 0.06 -13.95 3.72
CA THR A 309 0.49 -13.56 2.38
C THR A 309 -0.54 -13.95 1.34
N VAL A 310 -0.77 -13.07 0.37
CA VAL A 310 -1.62 -13.29 -0.79
C VAL A 310 -0.80 -13.00 -2.04
N ALA A 311 -0.50 -14.04 -2.81
CA ALA A 311 0.18 -13.96 -4.08
C ALA A 311 -0.83 -13.83 -5.22
N PHE A 312 -0.54 -12.93 -6.15
CA PHE A 312 -1.21 -12.87 -7.44
C PHE A 312 -0.22 -12.41 -8.50
N SER A 313 -0.11 -13.13 -9.61
CA SER A 313 0.87 -12.85 -10.67
C SER A 313 2.26 -12.54 -10.08
N HIS A 314 2.72 -11.29 -10.16
CA HIS A 314 4.08 -10.90 -9.79
C HIS A 314 4.28 -10.37 -8.37
N TYR A 315 3.30 -10.43 -7.46
CA TYR A 315 3.54 -9.97 -6.08
C TYR A 315 2.91 -10.85 -5.03
N ASN A 316 3.61 -10.95 -3.90
CA ASN A 316 3.09 -11.37 -2.62
C ASN A 316 2.77 -10.12 -1.79
N HIS A 317 1.50 -9.90 -1.48
CA HIS A 317 1.07 -8.89 -0.51
C HIS A 317 1.03 -9.49 0.88
N LEU A 318 1.82 -8.95 1.81
CA LEU A 318 1.84 -9.44 3.18
C LEU A 318 0.94 -8.56 4.06
N SER A 319 0.13 -9.19 4.89
CA SER A 319 -0.58 -8.50 5.98
C SER A 319 0.42 -7.85 6.93
N ALA A 320 0.06 -6.71 7.51
CA ALA A 320 0.90 -6.09 8.53
C ALA A 320 1.13 -7.05 9.70
N GLN A 321 2.40 -7.26 10.03
CA GLN A 321 2.84 -8.09 11.14
C GLN A 321 3.01 -7.24 12.39
N LEU A 322 2.27 -7.63 13.42
CA LEU A 322 2.47 -7.17 14.79
C LEU A 322 3.62 -7.94 15.44
N PRO A 323 4.23 -7.40 16.50
CA PRO A 323 5.34 -8.03 17.21
C PRO A 323 4.81 -9.05 18.21
N LEU A 324 4.09 -10.04 17.70
CA LEU A 324 3.53 -11.13 18.50
C LEU A 324 4.41 -12.36 18.34
N ASP A 325 4.61 -13.07 19.43
CA ASP A 325 5.19 -14.41 19.40
C ASP A 325 4.18 -15.36 18.71
N PRO A 326 4.58 -16.09 17.66
CA PRO A 326 3.65 -16.90 16.86
C PRO A 326 3.07 -18.10 17.61
N LYS A 327 3.73 -18.58 18.66
CA LYS A 327 3.28 -19.73 19.47
C LYS A 327 2.25 -19.32 20.51
N THR A 328 2.44 -18.16 21.12
CA THR A 328 1.61 -17.68 22.23
C THR A 328 0.58 -16.63 21.81
N ASN A 329 0.76 -16.01 20.65
CA ASN A 329 -0.03 -14.87 20.15
C ASN A 329 -0.06 -13.66 21.11
N ALA A 330 0.93 -13.60 22.01
CA ALA A 330 1.14 -12.52 22.95
C ALA A 330 2.16 -11.52 22.39
N LEU A 331 2.03 -10.25 22.78
CA LEU A 331 3.02 -9.23 22.47
C LEU A 331 4.35 -9.62 23.10
N VAL A 332 5.45 -9.53 22.34
CA VAL A 332 6.78 -9.81 22.90
C VAL A 332 7.15 -8.78 23.96
N ALA A 333 7.84 -9.23 25.01
CA ALA A 333 8.36 -8.35 26.03
C ALA A 333 9.56 -7.54 25.49
N GLY A 334 9.83 -6.40 26.11
CA GLY A 334 10.90 -5.48 25.70
C GLY A 334 10.35 -4.16 25.18
N GLY A 335 11.19 -3.42 24.46
CA GLY A 335 10.85 -2.14 23.85
C GLY A 335 10.76 -2.24 22.33
N ILE A 336 10.92 -1.09 21.68
CA ILE A 336 10.80 -0.95 20.23
C ILE A 336 11.77 -1.85 19.46
N LYS A 337 12.96 -2.13 20.00
CA LYS A 337 13.96 -2.99 19.34
C LYS A 337 13.48 -4.44 19.26
N GLU A 338 13.10 -5.03 20.39
CA GLU A 338 12.58 -6.39 20.44
C GLU A 338 11.30 -6.55 19.60
N GLN A 339 10.43 -5.54 19.62
CA GLN A 339 9.23 -5.54 18.80
C GLN A 339 9.56 -5.41 17.30
N THR A 340 10.49 -4.54 16.91
CA THR A 340 10.93 -4.42 15.51
C THR A 340 11.50 -5.75 15.00
N THR A 341 12.37 -6.40 15.80
CA THR A 341 12.91 -7.73 15.50
C THR A 341 11.78 -8.73 15.29
N GLN A 342 10.80 -8.81 16.20
CA GLN A 342 9.71 -9.76 16.05
C GLN A 342 8.85 -9.52 14.81
N CYS A 343 8.56 -8.25 14.46
CA CYS A 343 7.86 -7.94 13.21
C CYS A 343 8.61 -8.45 11.98
N LEU A 344 9.93 -8.24 11.92
CA LEU A 344 10.77 -8.67 10.79
C LEU A 344 10.95 -10.19 10.74
N GLU A 345 11.08 -10.87 11.88
CA GLU A 345 11.09 -12.34 11.94
C GLU A 345 9.74 -12.94 11.50
N ASN A 346 8.62 -12.32 11.85
CA ASN A 346 7.31 -12.76 11.38
C ASN A 346 7.18 -12.59 9.86
N ILE A 347 7.62 -11.47 9.30
CA ILE A 347 7.65 -11.26 7.83
C ILE A 347 8.54 -12.29 7.15
N LYS A 348 9.74 -12.53 7.70
CA LYS A 348 10.68 -13.53 7.20
C LYS A 348 10.07 -14.93 7.18
N ALA A 349 9.46 -15.36 8.28
CA ALA A 349 8.82 -16.67 8.37
C ALA A 349 7.65 -16.83 7.38
N ILE A 350 6.90 -15.76 7.11
CA ILE A 350 5.82 -15.76 6.10
C ILE A 350 6.39 -15.91 4.70
N ILE A 351 7.38 -15.10 4.33
CA ILE A 351 7.89 -15.10 2.97
C ILE A 351 8.69 -16.38 2.65
N GLU A 352 9.42 -16.93 3.63
CA GLU A 352 10.08 -18.24 3.53
C GLU A 352 9.08 -19.40 3.40
N SER A 353 7.84 -19.25 3.87
CA SER A 353 6.80 -20.28 3.74
C SER A 353 6.20 -20.40 2.33
N VAL A 354 6.55 -19.47 1.44
CA VAL A 354 6.19 -19.46 0.02
C VAL A 354 7.44 -19.41 -0.86
N ASP A 355 8.53 -20.02 -0.39
CA ASP A 355 9.80 -20.18 -1.11
C ASP A 355 10.47 -18.87 -1.57
N HIS A 356 10.23 -17.78 -0.84
CA HIS A 356 10.85 -16.48 -1.03
C HIS A 356 11.74 -16.07 0.16
N SER A 357 12.45 -14.96 0.03
CA SER A 357 13.36 -14.42 1.03
C SER A 357 13.15 -12.92 1.26
N LEU A 358 13.77 -12.35 2.29
CA LEU A 358 13.72 -10.90 2.53
C LEU A 358 14.34 -10.07 1.39
N ALA A 359 15.24 -10.66 0.60
CA ALA A 359 15.83 -10.00 -0.57
C ALA A 359 14.80 -9.77 -1.70
N ASP A 360 13.69 -10.51 -1.68
CA ASP A 360 12.60 -10.39 -2.65
C ASP A 360 11.65 -9.22 -2.34
N LEU A 361 11.81 -8.58 -1.17
CA LEU A 361 10.96 -7.46 -0.81
C LEU A 361 11.22 -6.28 -1.74
N VAL A 362 10.14 -5.68 -2.24
CA VAL A 362 10.16 -4.46 -3.05
C VAL A 362 9.74 -3.25 -2.25
N LYS A 363 8.95 -3.45 -1.18
CA LYS A 363 8.44 -2.38 -0.34
C LYS A 363 8.28 -2.84 1.11
N VAL A 364 8.72 -2.02 2.05
CA VAL A 364 8.42 -2.14 3.48
C VAL A 364 7.78 -0.85 4.00
N ASN A 365 6.70 -1.04 4.74
CA ASN A 365 5.85 0.00 5.29
C ASN A 365 5.84 -0.14 6.82
N ILE A 366 6.49 0.81 7.50
CA ILE A 366 6.65 0.83 8.95
C ILE A 366 5.67 1.83 9.56
N PHE A 367 4.98 1.40 10.60
CA PHE A 367 4.10 2.23 11.40
C PHE A 367 4.57 2.18 12.84
N VAL A 368 4.89 3.33 13.41
CA VAL A 368 5.39 3.46 14.79
C VAL A 368 4.43 4.28 15.61
N LYS A 369 4.29 3.94 16.90
CA LYS A 369 3.49 4.72 17.83
C LYS A 369 4.21 6.00 18.25
N GLU A 370 5.49 5.90 18.57
CA GLU A 370 6.35 7.03 18.94
C GLU A 370 7.41 7.22 17.85
N ILE A 371 7.34 8.33 17.10
CA ILE A 371 8.24 8.57 15.96
C ILE A 371 9.67 8.87 16.43
N GLU A 372 9.83 9.30 17.68
CA GLU A 372 11.11 9.57 18.35
C GLU A 372 11.95 8.30 18.52
N GLU A 373 11.32 7.12 18.55
CA GLU A 373 12.01 5.83 18.64
C GLU A 373 12.54 5.32 17.30
N LEU A 374 12.36 6.08 16.20
CA LEU A 374 12.75 5.66 14.86
C LEU A 374 14.23 5.30 14.73
N ALA A 375 15.13 5.96 15.44
CA ALA A 375 16.55 5.60 15.44
C ALA A 375 16.80 4.17 15.96
N ALA A 376 16.04 3.73 16.97
CA ALA A 376 16.15 2.38 17.49
C ALA A 376 15.53 1.34 16.54
N VAL A 377 14.48 1.71 15.80
CA VAL A 377 13.93 0.90 14.71
C VAL A 377 14.97 0.75 13.60
N ASP A 378 15.64 1.85 13.22
CA ASP A 378 16.65 1.89 12.17
C ASP A 378 17.85 0.99 12.47
N ASP A 379 18.34 0.99 13.72
CA ASP A 379 19.41 0.10 14.19
C ASP A 379 19.08 -1.39 13.91
N VAL A 380 17.84 -1.80 14.20
CA VAL A 380 17.39 -3.17 13.96
C VAL A 380 17.15 -3.41 12.48
N TYR A 381 16.44 -2.49 11.80
CA TYR A 381 16.11 -2.63 10.38
C TYR A 381 17.37 -2.82 9.51
N GLN A 382 18.46 -2.11 9.83
CA GLN A 382 19.72 -2.22 9.12
C GLN A 382 20.32 -3.63 9.15
N THR A 383 20.05 -4.45 10.18
CA THR A 383 20.57 -5.82 10.25
C THR A 383 19.87 -6.77 9.29
N TYR A 384 18.65 -6.44 8.86
CA TYR A 384 17.87 -7.21 7.89
C TYR A 384 18.07 -6.71 6.45
N PHE A 385 18.35 -5.42 6.31
CA PHE A 385 18.43 -4.73 5.02
C PHE A 385 19.73 -3.90 4.91
N PRO A 386 20.91 -4.55 4.96
CA PRO A 386 22.20 -3.86 5.05
C PRO A 386 22.56 -3.08 3.78
N GLU A 387 21.96 -3.42 2.64
CA GLU A 387 22.23 -2.80 1.34
C GLU A 387 21.29 -1.63 1.01
N GLY A 388 20.42 -1.24 1.95
CA GLY A 388 19.50 -0.12 1.76
C GLY A 388 18.35 -0.42 0.78
N THR A 389 17.99 -1.67 0.59
CA THR A 389 16.76 -2.13 -0.09
C THR A 389 15.86 -2.80 0.95
N PRO A 390 14.53 -2.77 0.86
CA PRO A 390 13.67 -2.28 -0.23
C PRO A 390 13.35 -0.77 -0.21
N ALA A 391 12.38 -0.35 -1.02
CA ALA A 391 11.72 0.94 -0.84
C ALA A 391 11.00 0.95 0.52
N ARG A 392 10.91 2.12 1.16
CA ARG A 392 10.49 2.26 2.55
C ARG A 392 9.48 3.39 2.73
N ARG A 393 8.54 3.19 3.67
CA ARG A 393 7.72 4.26 4.27
C ARG A 393 7.77 4.15 5.78
N VAL A 394 7.82 5.28 6.47
CA VAL A 394 7.64 5.38 7.91
C VAL A 394 6.60 6.44 8.21
N ILE A 395 5.60 6.12 9.01
CA ILE A 395 4.63 7.08 9.55
C ILE A 395 4.39 6.85 11.04
N GLY A 396 4.13 7.92 11.79
CA GLY A 396 3.64 7.87 13.17
C GLY A 396 2.13 7.65 13.20
N VAL A 397 1.66 6.62 13.90
CA VAL A 397 0.24 6.29 14.05
C VAL A 397 -0.26 6.60 15.45
N THR A 398 -1.56 6.83 15.60
CA THR A 398 -2.13 7.20 16.91
C THR A 398 -2.16 6.05 17.90
N ASP A 399 -2.27 4.82 17.40
CA ASP A 399 -2.24 3.60 18.21
C ASP A 399 -1.97 2.36 17.34
N LEU A 400 -1.66 1.24 17.98
CA LEU A 400 -1.47 -0.04 17.32
C LEU A 400 -2.21 -1.16 18.07
N PRO A 401 -2.70 -2.19 17.35
CA PRO A 401 -3.43 -3.27 17.99
C PRO A 401 -2.62 -3.93 19.10
N LYS A 402 -3.31 -4.35 20.17
CA LYS A 402 -2.70 -4.96 21.38
C LYS A 402 -1.68 -4.06 22.10
N GLY A 403 -1.66 -2.75 21.83
CA GLY A 403 -0.75 -1.81 22.47
C GLY A 403 0.71 -1.97 22.01
N ALA A 404 0.92 -2.51 20.81
CA ALA A 404 2.25 -2.56 20.20
C ALA A 404 2.85 -1.15 19.99
N GLN A 405 4.16 -1.08 19.84
CA GLN A 405 4.90 0.15 19.54
C GLN A 405 5.20 0.27 18.04
N ILE A 406 5.19 -0.86 17.32
CA ILE A 406 5.44 -0.95 15.88
C ILE A 406 4.58 -2.04 15.23
N GLN A 407 4.23 -1.86 13.96
CA GLN A 407 3.84 -2.93 13.05
C GLN A 407 4.52 -2.70 11.69
N ILE A 408 4.74 -3.77 10.93
CA ILE A 408 5.42 -3.70 9.63
C ILE A 408 4.62 -4.46 8.58
N GLU A 409 4.34 -3.80 7.45
CA GLU A 409 3.76 -4.40 6.25
C GLU A 409 4.84 -4.51 5.17
N ALA A 410 4.77 -5.55 4.34
CA ALA A 410 5.70 -5.74 3.22
C ALA A 410 5.00 -6.15 1.92
N ILE A 411 5.67 -5.92 0.81
CA ILE A 411 5.33 -6.46 -0.51
C ILE A 411 6.60 -7.11 -1.06
N ALA A 412 6.48 -8.36 -1.53
CA ALA A 412 7.57 -9.08 -2.18
C ALA A 412 7.26 -9.28 -3.66
N GLY A 413 8.31 -9.27 -4.51
CA GLY A 413 8.20 -9.78 -5.87
C GLY A 413 7.91 -11.28 -5.86
N ASN A 414 7.03 -11.73 -6.74
CA ASN A 414 6.71 -13.13 -6.97
C ASN A 414 7.16 -13.50 -8.38
N ALA A 415 8.21 -14.30 -8.51
CA ALA A 415 8.63 -14.79 -9.82
C ALA A 415 7.60 -15.83 -10.27
N GLU A 416 6.85 -15.55 -11.33
CA GLU A 416 5.90 -16.50 -11.91
C GLU A 416 6.65 -17.76 -12.37
N GLY A 417 6.57 -18.79 -11.55
CA GLY A 417 6.99 -20.13 -11.88
C GLY A 417 5.79 -20.98 -12.28
N THR A 418 4.93 -20.54 -13.20
CA THR A 418 4.09 -21.49 -13.92
C THR A 418 5.01 -22.16 -14.94
N PRO A 419 5.45 -23.41 -14.75
CA PRO A 419 6.22 -24.08 -15.78
C PRO A 419 5.33 -24.13 -17.02
N PRO A 420 5.84 -23.86 -18.24
CA PRO A 420 5.05 -24.11 -19.43
C PRO A 420 4.57 -25.56 -19.36
N ILE A 421 3.25 -25.75 -19.48
CA ILE A 421 2.65 -27.07 -19.59
C ILE A 421 3.26 -27.67 -20.86
N GLY A 422 4.13 -28.67 -20.69
CA GLY A 422 4.87 -29.32 -21.77
C GLY A 422 4.00 -30.10 -22.74
#